data_AF-A0A4R8LKQ7-F1
#
_entry.id   AF-A0A4R8LKQ7-F1
#
_cell.length_a   1.000
_cell.length_b   1.000
_cell.length_c   1.000
_cell.angle_alpha   90.00
_cell.angle_beta   90.00
_cell.angle_gamma   90.00
#
_symmetry.space_group_name_H-M   'P 1'
#
loop_
_entity.id
_entity.type
_entity.pdbx_description
1 polymer ?
#
loop_
_entity_poly.entity_id
_entity_poly.type
_entity_poly.pdbx_seq_one_letter_code
_entity_poly.pdbx_strand_id
1 'polypeptide(L)'
;MKDALMRSYGVVMRRLERVDRKLRETLAAQRACEGDAQQQVCNQQDNVARANDELARHEVRIEGMMNGQRALRIDELLGWQEQRARTASERDALLLTLAQLRDTLAQIGEQIAQTRSAILRNDARIDLCKKRVTALRAQAQNRADDAQDEESEEGAVARRLASLRDARSAAAAAGAGR
;
A
#
# COMPACT_ATOMS: atom_id res chain seq x y z
N MET A 1 24.29 -16.16 -21.34
CA MET A 1 24.06 -15.51 -20.01
C MET A 1 23.14 -14.28 -20.05
N LYS A 2 23.27 -13.37 -21.04
CA LYS A 2 22.49 -12.11 -21.18
C LYS A 2 20.96 -12.30 -21.12
N ASP A 3 20.45 -13.29 -21.85
CA ASP A 3 19.01 -13.60 -21.88
C ASP A 3 18.49 -14.22 -20.59
N ALA A 4 19.35 -14.89 -19.82
CA ALA A 4 18.95 -15.50 -18.55
C ALA A 4 18.72 -14.42 -17.48
N LEU A 5 19.60 -13.40 -17.42
CA LEU A 5 19.46 -12.26 -16.51
C LEU A 5 18.23 -11.42 -16.85
N MET A 6 18.01 -11.03 -18.10
CA MET A 6 16.80 -10.30 -18.49
C MET A 6 15.51 -11.09 -18.21
N ARG A 7 15.50 -12.40 -18.50
CA ARG A 7 14.36 -13.27 -18.17
C ARG A 7 14.12 -13.32 -16.65
N SER A 8 15.18 -13.40 -15.85
CA SER A 8 15.07 -13.41 -14.39
C SER A 8 14.46 -12.12 -13.84
N TYR A 9 14.89 -10.95 -14.33
CA TYR A 9 14.28 -9.66 -13.97
C TYR A 9 12.82 -9.57 -14.41
N GLY A 10 12.48 -10.10 -15.59
CA GLY A 10 11.09 -10.17 -16.06
C GLY A 10 10.19 -11.07 -15.18
N VAL A 11 10.73 -12.12 -14.56
CA VAL A 11 10.00 -12.94 -13.59
C VAL A 11 9.83 -12.19 -12.26
N VAL A 12 10.91 -11.54 -11.77
CA VAL A 12 10.86 -10.77 -10.53
C VAL A 12 9.89 -9.58 -10.64
N MET A 13 9.92 -8.84 -11.74
CA MET A 13 9.01 -7.72 -12.00
C MET A 13 7.55 -8.16 -11.97
N ARG A 14 7.20 -9.24 -12.71
CA ARG A 14 5.84 -9.79 -12.69
C ARG A 14 5.39 -10.20 -11.29
N ARG A 15 6.31 -10.75 -10.47
CA ARG A 15 5.99 -11.07 -9.07
C ARG A 15 5.76 -9.81 -8.25
N LEU A 16 6.58 -8.78 -8.40
CA LEU A 16 6.42 -7.52 -7.68
C LEU A 16 5.11 -6.82 -8.04
N GLU A 17 4.75 -6.76 -9.33
CA GLU A 17 3.49 -6.20 -9.81
C GLU A 17 2.25 -6.93 -9.28
N ARG A 18 2.30 -8.28 -9.19
CA ARG A 18 1.24 -9.06 -8.54
C ARG A 18 1.10 -8.72 -7.06
N VAL A 19 2.23 -8.58 -6.36
CA VAL A 19 2.24 -8.22 -4.95
C VAL A 19 1.70 -6.81 -4.76
N ASP A 20 2.11 -5.84 -5.60
CA ASP A 20 1.60 -4.47 -5.56
C ASP A 20 0.07 -4.43 -5.74
N ARG A 21 -0.45 -5.12 -6.76
CA ARG A 21 -1.91 -5.25 -6.96
C ARG A 21 -2.61 -5.78 -5.72
N LYS A 22 -2.11 -6.88 -5.15
CA LYS A 22 -2.68 -7.49 -3.95
C LYS A 22 -2.63 -6.55 -2.75
N LEU A 23 -1.53 -5.81 -2.57
CA LEU A 23 -1.40 -4.83 -1.48
C LEU A 23 -2.40 -3.69 -1.64
N ARG A 24 -2.61 -3.20 -2.85
CA ARG A 24 -3.60 -2.13 -3.14
C ARG A 24 -5.04 -2.60 -2.95
N GLU A 25 -5.36 -3.82 -3.38
CA GLU A 25 -6.64 -4.48 -3.09
C GLU A 25 -6.86 -4.63 -1.58
N THR A 26 -5.84 -5.08 -0.86
CA THR A 26 -5.88 -5.23 0.61
C THR A 26 -6.10 -3.86 1.28
N LEU A 27 -5.39 -2.82 0.85
CA LEU A 27 -5.56 -1.47 1.37
C LEU A 27 -6.97 -0.92 1.13
N ALA A 28 -7.54 -1.18 -0.05
CA ALA A 28 -8.90 -0.76 -0.38
C ALA A 28 -9.93 -1.45 0.53
N ALA A 29 -9.78 -2.77 0.73
CA ALA A 29 -10.64 -3.53 1.64
C ALA A 29 -10.51 -3.03 3.09
N GLN A 30 -9.28 -2.80 3.57
CA GLN A 30 -9.04 -2.27 4.92
C GLN A 30 -9.69 -0.89 5.13
N ARG A 31 -9.65 0.00 4.12
CA ARG A 31 -10.33 1.31 4.18
C ARG A 31 -11.84 1.20 4.23
N ALA A 32 -12.43 0.23 3.52
CA ALA A 32 -13.85 -0.03 3.63
C ALA A 32 -14.21 -0.49 5.05
N CYS A 33 -13.45 -1.43 5.60
CA CYS A 33 -13.62 -1.89 6.99
C CYS A 33 -13.41 -0.75 8.01
N GLU A 34 -12.45 0.16 7.78
CA GLU A 34 -12.26 1.34 8.61
C GLU A 34 -13.50 2.23 8.62
N GLY A 35 -14.11 2.49 7.46
CA GLY A 35 -15.35 3.26 7.35
C GLY A 35 -16.52 2.61 8.11
N ASP A 36 -16.69 1.29 7.97
CA ASP A 36 -17.72 0.54 8.70
C ASP A 36 -17.48 0.59 10.21
N ALA A 37 -16.23 0.41 10.65
CA ALA A 37 -15.86 0.48 12.07
C ALA A 37 -16.06 1.88 12.66
N GLN A 38 -15.74 2.94 11.90
CA GLN A 38 -16.02 4.32 12.30
C GLN A 38 -17.52 4.55 12.48
N GLN A 39 -18.35 4.05 11.56
CA GLN A 39 -19.80 4.18 11.69
C GLN A 39 -20.33 3.43 12.93
N GLN A 40 -19.80 2.23 13.22
CA GLN A 40 -20.16 1.50 14.44
C GLN A 40 -19.79 2.27 15.71
N VAL A 41 -18.60 2.87 15.74
CA VAL A 41 -18.17 3.74 16.86
C VAL A 41 -19.11 4.93 17.04
N CYS A 42 -19.49 5.62 15.95
CA CYS A 42 -20.44 6.73 16.00
C CYS A 42 -21.80 6.29 16.55
N ASN A 43 -22.39 5.23 15.98
CA ASN A 43 -23.68 4.70 16.44
C ASN A 43 -23.65 4.32 17.93
N GLN A 44 -22.53 3.76 18.39
CA GLN A 44 -22.37 3.37 19.79
C GLN A 44 -22.20 4.58 20.72
N GLN A 45 -21.56 5.66 20.24
CA GLN A 45 -21.52 6.93 20.98
C GLN A 45 -22.91 7.51 21.16
N ASP A 46 -23.77 7.45 20.12
CA ASP A 46 -25.16 7.88 20.22
C ASP A 46 -25.97 7.04 21.20
N ASN A 47 -25.70 5.73 21.30
CA ASN A 47 -26.33 4.86 22.30
C ASN A 47 -25.91 5.25 23.72
N VAL A 48 -24.61 5.50 23.94
CA VAL A 48 -24.09 5.96 25.24
C VAL A 48 -24.69 7.33 25.61
N ALA A 49 -24.78 8.26 24.66
CA ALA A 49 -25.38 9.57 24.89
C ALA A 49 -26.85 9.46 25.33
N ARG A 50 -27.64 8.63 24.64
CA ARG A 50 -29.03 8.36 25.02
C ARG A 50 -29.17 7.76 26.43
N ALA A 51 -28.31 6.82 26.79
CA ALA A 51 -28.31 6.25 28.14
C ALA A 51 -27.93 7.28 29.22
N ASN A 52 -27.01 8.19 28.92
CA ASN A 52 -26.66 9.31 29.82
C ASN A 52 -27.84 10.27 30.01
N ASP A 53 -28.55 10.61 28.93
CA ASP A 53 -29.74 11.47 29.02
C ASP A 53 -30.85 10.83 29.85
N GLU A 54 -31.04 9.51 29.73
CA GLU A 54 -32.01 8.77 30.53
C GLU A 54 -31.63 8.73 32.01
N LEU A 55 -30.35 8.51 32.33
CA LEU A 55 -29.85 8.60 33.70
C LEU A 55 -30.07 9.99 34.31
N ALA A 56 -29.78 11.05 33.57
CA ALA A 56 -30.01 12.42 34.03
C ALA A 56 -31.50 12.67 34.34
N ARG A 57 -32.42 12.14 33.51
CA ARG A 57 -33.87 12.22 33.78
C ARG A 57 -34.27 11.49 35.05
N HIS A 58 -33.70 10.30 35.31
CA HIS A 58 -33.94 9.58 36.56
C HIS A 58 -33.42 10.36 37.77
N GLU A 59 -32.25 10.97 37.67
CA GLU A 59 -31.66 11.77 38.74
C GLU A 59 -32.51 13.00 39.08
N VAL A 60 -32.90 13.78 38.08
CA VAL A 60 -33.80 14.94 38.27
C VAL A 60 -35.13 14.52 38.91
N ARG A 61 -35.68 13.38 38.49
CA ARG A 61 -36.95 12.88 39.04
C ARG A 61 -36.79 12.45 40.50
N ILE A 62 -35.72 11.75 40.85
CA ILE A 62 -35.41 11.34 42.23
C ILE A 62 -35.14 12.56 43.12
N GLU A 63 -34.44 13.57 42.62
CA GLU A 63 -34.18 14.82 43.35
C GLU A 63 -35.48 15.60 43.63
N GLY A 64 -36.37 15.73 42.63
CA GLY A 64 -37.69 16.34 42.78
C GLY A 64 -38.63 15.60 43.74
N MET A 65 -38.33 14.34 44.03
CA MET A 65 -39.02 13.54 45.03
C MET A 65 -38.47 13.80 46.44
N MET A 66 -37.15 13.98 46.57
CA MET A 66 -36.49 14.23 47.85
C MET A 66 -36.66 15.66 48.38
N ASN A 67 -36.82 16.65 47.51
CA ASN A 67 -36.95 18.06 47.88
C ASN A 67 -38.38 18.47 48.33
N GLY A 68 -39.29 17.50 48.46
CA GLY A 68 -40.66 17.74 48.92
C GLY A 68 -41.58 18.41 47.90
N GLN A 69 -41.19 18.52 46.63
CA GLN A 69 -42.03 19.08 45.57
C GLN A 69 -43.24 18.19 45.21
N ARG A 70 -43.30 16.96 45.74
CA ARG A 70 -44.43 16.03 45.58
C ARG A 70 -44.59 15.14 46.81
N ALA A 71 -45.82 14.78 47.17
CA ALA A 71 -46.07 13.75 48.18
C ALA A 71 -45.47 12.41 47.73
N LEU A 72 -44.64 11.81 48.59
CA LEU A 72 -43.83 10.65 48.23
C LEU A 72 -44.38 9.35 48.82
N ARG A 73 -44.46 8.30 47.99
CA ARG A 73 -44.57 6.92 48.47
C ARG A 73 -43.20 6.26 48.41
N ILE A 74 -42.81 5.59 49.49
CA ILE A 74 -41.51 4.90 49.59
C ILE A 74 -41.32 3.90 48.45
N ASP A 75 -42.37 3.15 48.10
CA ASP A 75 -42.33 2.17 47.01
C ASP A 75 -42.02 2.80 45.64
N GLU A 76 -42.52 4.02 45.39
CA GLU A 76 -42.25 4.75 44.15
C GLU A 76 -40.78 5.15 44.09
N LEU A 77 -40.23 5.70 45.18
CA LEU A 77 -38.82 6.08 45.27
C LEU A 77 -37.89 4.87 45.03
N LEU A 78 -38.18 3.73 45.67
CA LEU A 78 -37.40 2.51 45.51
C LEU A 78 -37.45 2.01 44.05
N GLY A 79 -38.63 2.04 43.42
CA GLY A 79 -38.76 1.68 42.01
C GLY A 79 -37.94 2.57 41.07
N TRP A 80 -37.90 3.89 41.32
CA TRP A 80 -37.08 4.81 40.53
C TRP A 80 -35.58 4.62 40.76
N GLN A 81 -35.16 4.35 41.99
CA GLN A 81 -33.75 4.02 42.28
C GLN A 81 -33.32 2.73 41.59
N GLU A 82 -34.18 1.72 41.57
CA GLU A 82 -33.91 0.47 40.88
C GLU A 82 -33.80 0.67 39.36
N GLN A 83 -34.71 1.46 38.75
CA GLN A 83 -34.62 1.81 37.34
C GLN A 83 -33.32 2.55 37.02
N ARG A 84 -32.94 3.56 37.82
CA ARG A 84 -31.67 4.27 37.67
C ARG A 84 -30.48 3.31 37.74
N ALA A 85 -30.49 2.36 38.67
CA ALA A 85 -29.41 1.38 38.81
C ALA A 85 -29.31 0.47 37.58
N ARG A 86 -30.44 0.03 37.01
CA ARG A 86 -30.47 -0.75 35.76
C ARG A 86 -29.91 0.05 34.58
N THR A 87 -30.39 1.28 34.36
CA THR A 87 -29.88 2.15 33.28
C THR A 87 -28.39 2.45 33.45
N ALA A 88 -27.90 2.58 34.69
CA ALA A 88 -26.48 2.78 34.96
C ALA A 88 -25.65 1.57 34.55
N SER A 89 -26.12 0.36 34.88
CA SER A 89 -25.49 -0.89 34.47
C SER A 89 -25.49 -1.05 32.93
N GLU A 90 -26.58 -0.66 32.26
CA GLU A 90 -26.67 -0.69 30.80
C GLU A 90 -25.69 0.30 30.15
N ARG A 91 -25.59 1.53 30.67
CA ARG A 91 -24.59 2.52 30.23
C ARG A 91 -23.18 1.96 30.36
N ASP A 92 -22.86 1.32 31.49
CA ASP A 92 -21.51 0.78 31.72
C ASP A 92 -21.19 -0.34 30.70
N ALA A 93 -22.16 -1.19 30.36
CA ALA A 93 -22.02 -2.18 29.29
C ALA A 93 -21.84 -1.53 27.89
N LEU A 94 -22.56 -0.43 27.62
CA LEU A 94 -22.41 0.32 26.37
C LEU A 94 -21.02 0.98 26.26
N LEU A 95 -20.47 1.50 27.37
CA LEU A 95 -19.14 2.08 27.44
C LEU A 95 -18.04 1.03 27.21
N LEU A 96 -18.19 -0.17 27.77
CA LEU A 96 -17.28 -1.29 27.51
C LEU A 96 -17.26 -1.67 26.03
N THR A 97 -18.45 -1.79 25.43
CA THR A 97 -18.58 -2.04 23.98
C THR A 97 -17.93 -0.92 23.15
N LEU A 98 -18.13 0.34 23.54
CA LEU A 98 -17.52 1.49 22.86
C LEU A 98 -15.98 1.45 22.92
N ALA A 99 -15.41 1.06 24.06
CA ALA A 99 -13.96 0.90 24.20
C ALA A 99 -13.44 -0.19 23.25
N GLN A 100 -14.10 -1.36 23.21
CA GLN A 100 -13.73 -2.46 22.31
C GLN A 100 -13.80 -2.07 20.83
N LEU A 101 -14.83 -1.30 20.42
CA LEU A 101 -14.96 -0.80 19.06
C LEU A 101 -13.84 0.19 18.69
N ARG A 102 -13.45 1.05 19.64
CA ARG A 102 -12.31 1.98 19.46
C ARG A 102 -10.99 1.24 19.33
N ASP A 103 -10.76 0.20 20.14
CA ASP A 103 -9.57 -0.64 20.04
C ASP A 103 -9.51 -1.35 18.68
N THR A 104 -10.65 -1.87 18.22
CA THR A 104 -10.76 -2.50 16.89
C THR A 104 -10.44 -1.50 15.78
N LEU A 105 -10.98 -0.27 15.85
CA LEU A 105 -10.68 0.79 14.89
C LEU A 105 -9.19 1.16 14.89
N ALA A 106 -8.56 1.24 16.07
CA ALA A 106 -7.13 1.49 16.20
C ALA A 106 -6.27 0.38 15.55
N GLN A 107 -6.65 -0.88 15.75
CA GLN A 107 -5.99 -2.02 15.11
C GLN A 107 -6.11 -1.97 13.58
N ILE A 108 -7.28 -1.62 13.04
CA ILE A 108 -7.46 -1.42 11.59
C ILE A 108 -6.54 -0.30 11.09
N GLY A 109 -6.45 0.81 11.82
CA GLY A 109 -5.56 1.92 11.51
C GLY A 109 -4.08 1.48 11.45
N GLU A 110 -3.64 0.65 12.39
CA GLU A 110 -2.29 0.09 12.37
C GLU A 110 -2.06 -0.82 11.16
N GLN A 111 -3.01 -1.71 10.85
CA GLN A 111 -2.94 -2.58 9.68
C GLN A 111 -2.84 -1.78 8.37
N ILE A 112 -3.61 -0.70 8.25
CA ILE A 112 -3.54 0.22 7.10
C ILE A 112 -2.16 0.84 6.99
N ALA A 113 -1.58 1.30 8.10
CA ALA A 113 -0.23 1.88 8.12
C ALA A 113 0.82 0.84 7.67
N GLN A 114 0.75 -0.39 8.18
CA GLN A 114 1.63 -1.48 7.79
C GLN A 114 1.52 -1.81 6.29
N THR A 115 0.29 -1.88 5.75
CA THR A 115 0.05 -2.11 4.31
C THR A 115 0.63 -0.97 3.47
N ARG A 116 0.44 0.30 3.86
CA ARG A 116 1.03 1.46 3.17
C ARG A 116 2.56 1.39 3.15
N SER A 117 3.19 1.07 4.27
CA SER A 117 4.64 0.87 4.33
C SER A 117 5.12 -0.30 3.48
N ALA A 118 4.30 -1.36 3.32
CA ALA A 118 4.60 -2.47 2.42
C ALA A 118 4.53 -2.05 0.94
N ILE A 119 3.54 -1.23 0.56
CA ILE A 119 3.42 -0.66 -0.79
C ILE A 119 4.65 0.18 -1.13
N LEU A 120 5.02 1.13 -0.26
CA LEU A 120 6.19 1.99 -0.48
C LEU A 120 7.49 1.18 -0.68
N ARG A 121 7.68 0.13 0.13
CA ARG A 121 8.82 -0.78 -0.04
C ARG A 121 8.76 -1.57 -1.35
N ASN A 122 7.57 -1.96 -1.80
CA ASN A 122 7.41 -2.65 -3.07
C ASN A 122 7.69 -1.73 -4.26
N ASP A 123 7.15 -0.51 -4.25
CA ASP A 123 7.38 0.52 -5.26
C ASP A 123 8.88 0.81 -5.43
N ALA A 124 9.60 0.99 -4.32
CA ALA A 124 11.05 1.18 -4.35
C ALA A 124 11.80 0.00 -4.98
N ARG A 125 11.35 -1.24 -4.75
CA ARG A 125 11.93 -2.45 -5.37
C ARG A 125 11.63 -2.53 -6.86
N ILE A 126 10.42 -2.17 -7.27
CA ILE A 126 10.02 -2.09 -8.68
C ILE A 126 10.91 -1.07 -9.39
N ASP A 127 11.07 0.12 -8.83
CA ASP A 127 11.88 1.17 -9.44
C ASP A 127 13.35 0.79 -9.56
N LEU A 128 13.92 0.13 -8.53
CA LEU A 128 15.27 -0.40 -8.62
C LEU A 128 15.41 -1.45 -9.72
N CYS A 129 14.45 -2.36 -9.85
CA CYS A 129 14.46 -3.37 -10.92
C CYS A 129 14.35 -2.73 -12.30
N LYS A 130 13.47 -1.73 -12.47
CA LYS A 130 13.35 -0.95 -13.72
C LYS A 130 14.68 -0.29 -14.09
N LYS A 131 15.33 0.41 -13.15
CA LYS A 131 16.64 1.05 -13.35
C LYS A 131 17.73 0.05 -13.75
N ARG A 132 17.73 -1.14 -13.16
CA ARG A 132 18.68 -2.20 -13.52
C ARG A 132 18.42 -2.75 -14.93
N VAL A 133 17.16 -2.96 -15.29
CA VAL A 133 16.80 -3.41 -16.64
C VAL A 133 17.17 -2.37 -17.70
N THR A 134 16.93 -1.08 -17.45
CA THR A 134 17.33 -0.02 -18.39
C THR A 134 18.84 0.07 -18.54
N ALA A 135 19.61 -0.01 -17.45
CA ALA A 135 21.07 -0.03 -17.50
C ALA A 135 21.61 -1.24 -18.28
N LEU A 136 21.04 -2.43 -18.07
CA LEU A 136 21.42 -3.64 -18.81
C LEU A 136 21.12 -3.53 -20.31
N ARG A 137 20.01 -2.86 -20.67
CA ARG A 137 19.68 -2.59 -22.08
C ARG A 137 20.65 -1.59 -22.72
N ALA A 138 20.99 -0.50 -22.02
CA ALA A 138 21.97 0.46 -22.50
C ALA A 138 23.34 -0.19 -22.71
N GLN A 139 23.83 -0.96 -21.74
CA GLN A 139 25.08 -1.71 -21.89
C GLN A 139 25.00 -2.75 -23.02
N ALA A 140 23.83 -3.33 -23.24
CA ALA A 140 23.63 -4.27 -24.34
C ALA A 140 23.72 -3.59 -25.71
N GLN A 141 23.19 -2.37 -25.83
CA GLN A 141 23.24 -1.55 -27.03
C GLN A 141 24.67 -1.08 -27.32
N ASN A 142 25.35 -0.49 -26.34
CA ASN A 142 26.73 -0.02 -26.54
C ASN A 142 27.65 -1.14 -27.05
N ARG A 143 27.55 -2.34 -26.49
CA ARG A 143 28.34 -3.49 -26.97
C ARG A 143 27.99 -3.93 -28.40
N ALA A 144 26.74 -3.73 -28.83
CA ALA A 144 26.33 -4.04 -30.19
C ALA A 144 26.87 -2.98 -31.16
N ASP A 145 26.83 -1.71 -30.76
CA ASP A 145 27.41 -0.60 -31.50
C ASP A 145 28.94 -0.77 -31.63
N ASP A 146 29.64 -1.06 -30.53
CA ASP A 146 31.09 -1.33 -30.51
C ASP A 146 31.47 -2.46 -31.48
N ALA A 147 30.71 -3.58 -31.46
CA ALA A 147 30.97 -4.71 -32.35
C ALA A 147 30.73 -4.38 -33.83
N GLN A 148 29.74 -3.53 -34.12
CA GLN A 148 29.44 -3.07 -35.48
C GLN A 148 30.52 -2.11 -36.00
N ASP A 149 31.05 -1.25 -35.13
CA ASP A 149 32.14 -0.34 -35.45
C ASP A 149 33.43 -1.13 -35.74
N GLU A 150 33.77 -2.12 -34.91
CA GLU A 150 34.90 -3.03 -35.14
C GLU A 150 34.78 -3.75 -36.50
N GLU A 151 33.62 -4.34 -36.82
CA GLU A 151 33.38 -5.01 -38.11
C GLU A 151 33.50 -4.04 -39.30
N SER A 152 33.04 -2.81 -39.13
CA SER A 152 33.09 -1.76 -40.15
C SER A 152 34.53 -1.31 -40.43
N GLU A 153 35.34 -1.13 -39.38
CA GLU A 153 36.75 -0.80 -39.47
C GLU A 153 37.57 -1.92 -40.13
N GLU A 154 37.39 -3.17 -39.69
CA GLU A 154 38.05 -4.34 -40.30
C GLU A 154 37.68 -4.48 -41.78
N GLY A 155 36.40 -4.31 -42.12
CA GLY A 155 35.93 -4.32 -43.51
C GLY A 155 36.53 -3.20 -44.36
N ALA A 156 36.69 -2.00 -43.80
CA ALA A 156 37.33 -0.87 -44.48
C ALA A 156 38.83 -1.13 -44.72
N VAL A 157 39.54 -1.68 -43.72
CA VAL A 157 40.95 -2.07 -43.84
C VAL A 157 41.12 -3.18 -44.88
N ALA A 158 40.28 -4.21 -44.87
CA ALA A 158 40.33 -5.31 -45.84
C ALA A 158 40.13 -4.80 -47.28
N ARG A 159 39.16 -3.91 -47.51
CA ARG A 159 38.94 -3.26 -48.82
C ARG A 159 40.15 -2.45 -49.26
N ARG A 160 40.80 -1.73 -48.35
CA ARG A 160 42.00 -0.93 -48.64
C ARG A 160 43.21 -1.81 -48.98
N LEU A 161 43.38 -2.94 -48.28
CA LEU A 161 44.47 -3.88 -48.57
C LEU A 161 44.26 -4.58 -49.92
N ALA A 162 43.03 -4.94 -50.25
CA ALA A 162 42.69 -5.52 -51.55
C ALA A 162 43.01 -4.54 -52.69
N SER A 163 42.58 -3.28 -52.59
CA SER A 163 42.86 -2.27 -53.63
C SER A 163 44.35 -1.98 -53.80
N LEU A 164 45.13 -1.96 -52.71
CA LEU A 164 46.59 -1.84 -52.79
C LEU A 164 47.25 -3.06 -53.46
N ARG A 165 46.74 -4.26 -53.21
CA ARG A 165 47.22 -5.50 -53.85
C ARG A 165 46.92 -5.50 -55.34
N ASP A 166 45.73 -5.08 -55.73
CA ASP A 166 45.32 -4.99 -57.13
C ASP A 166 46.09 -3.90 -57.90
N ALA A 167 46.35 -2.75 -57.26
CA ALA A 167 47.20 -1.72 -57.83
C ALA A 167 48.65 -2.22 -58.02
N ARG A 168 49.18 -2.99 -57.07
CA ARG A 168 50.52 -3.57 -57.14
C ARG A 168 50.65 -4.66 -58.20
N SER A 169 49.63 -5.50 -58.39
CA SER A 169 49.62 -6.52 -59.45
C SER A 169 49.50 -5.88 -60.84
N ALA A 170 48.70 -4.84 -61.00
CA ALA A 170 48.60 -4.07 -62.23
C ALA A 170 49.92 -3.38 -62.61
N ALA A 171 50.62 -2.78 -61.62
CA ALA A 171 51.93 -2.17 -61.83
C ALA A 171 53.01 -3.21 -62.22
N ALA A 172 52.98 -4.41 -61.63
CA ALA A 172 53.90 -5.50 -61.98
C ALA A 172 53.66 -6.04 -63.40
N ALA A 173 52.39 -6.15 -63.82
CA ALA A 173 52.03 -6.53 -65.18
C ALA A 173 52.47 -5.48 -66.23
N ALA A 174 52.41 -4.19 -65.89
CA ALA A 174 52.90 -3.11 -66.76
C ALA A 174 54.44 -3.03 -66.83
N GLY A 175 55.16 -3.49 -65.80
CA GLY A 175 56.62 -3.51 -65.76
C GLY A 175 57.29 -4.69 -66.49
N ALA A 176 56.58 -5.82 -66.65
CA ALA A 176 57.08 -7.02 -67.33
C ALA A 176 56.93 -6.98 -68.87
N GLY A 177 56.34 -5.92 -69.42
CA GLY A 177 56.13 -5.73 -70.86
C GLY A 177 57.16 -4.83 -71.56
N ARG A 178 58.35 -4.65 -70.98
CA ARG A 178 59.48 -3.91 -71.60
C ARG A 178 60.64 -4.84 -71.93
#